data_AF-A0A7S4K9R1-F1
#
_entry.id   AF-A0A7S4K9R1-F1
#
_cell.length_a   1.000
_cell.length_b   1.000
_cell.length_c   1.000
_cell.angle_alpha   90.00
_cell.angle_beta   90.00
_cell.angle_gamma   90.00
#
_symmetry.space_group_name_H-M   'P 1'
#
loop_
_entity.id
_entity.type
_entity.pdbx_description
1 polymer ?
#
loop_
_entity_poly.entity_id
_entity_poly.type
_entity_poly.pdbx_seq_one_letter_code
_entity_poly.pdbx_strand_id
1 'polypeptide(L)'
;VVYVGGPRLVFSYFYYAFKLCYSSGVVGYLLILSEFLQIPAIFGVEVQVVYVGGMLFFFGLYFGVLSRDCSEMCTDRMAASMGYGRKGSMPSRGYDPTVCLLCGDALNYNWALMNSSIQSQRINATETAERTVNLSCGHSFHDFCIRGWTIIGKKDICPFCSEKVSLRAMFRNPWETQNLMWANLLDAVRYLIVWNPVIVGMTQLSLYELGYLENPK
;
A
#
# COMPACT_ATOMS: atom_id res chain seq x y z
N VAL A 1 -8.23 18.13 -17.83
CA VAL A 1 -8.22 16.77 -18.39
C VAL A 1 -8.32 15.81 -17.22
N VAL A 2 -9.53 15.36 -16.89
CA VAL A 2 -9.77 14.35 -15.84
C VAL A 2 -9.53 13.01 -16.51
N TYR A 3 -8.42 12.34 -16.20
CA TYR A 3 -8.15 11.01 -16.72
C TYR A 3 -9.08 10.02 -16.01
N VAL A 4 -10.20 9.72 -16.65
CA VAL A 4 -11.08 8.60 -16.30
C VAL A 4 -10.23 7.35 -16.18
N GLY A 5 -10.19 6.75 -14.99
CA GLY A 5 -9.43 5.52 -14.70
C GLY A 5 -7.98 5.69 -14.21
N GLY A 6 -7.40 6.89 -14.18
CA GLY A 6 -6.00 7.10 -13.75
C GLY A 6 -5.72 6.59 -12.32
N PRO A 7 -6.45 7.07 -11.29
CA PRO A 7 -6.30 6.64 -9.90
C PRO A 7 -6.49 5.14 -9.69
N ARG A 8 -7.47 4.53 -10.37
CA ARG A 8 -7.78 3.10 -10.24
C ARG A 8 -6.62 2.25 -10.75
N LEU A 9 -6.04 2.62 -11.89
CA LEU A 9 -4.89 1.91 -12.46
C LEU A 9 -3.67 1.99 -11.54
N VAL A 10 -3.39 3.17 -10.97
CA VAL A 10 -2.27 3.37 -10.05
C VAL A 10 -2.45 2.51 -8.79
N PHE A 11 -3.61 2.58 -8.14
CA PHE A 11 -3.87 1.76 -6.96
C PHE A 11 -3.86 0.25 -7.27
N SER A 12 -4.37 -0.15 -8.43
CA SER A 12 -4.34 -1.56 -8.86
C SER A 12 -2.90 -2.05 -9.05
N TYR A 13 -2.06 -1.28 -9.74
CA TYR A 13 -0.64 -1.61 -9.92
C TYR A 13 0.07 -1.80 -8.58
N PHE A 14 -0.06 -0.84 -7.66
CA PHE A 14 0.60 -0.93 -6.35
C PHE A 14 0.01 -2.04 -5.47
N TYR A 15 -1.27 -2.35 -5.61
CA TYR A 15 -1.88 -3.50 -4.94
C TYR A 15 -1.29 -4.84 -5.42
N TYR A 16 -1.10 -5.01 -6.73
CA TYR A 16 -0.43 -6.20 -7.27
C TYR A 16 1.04 -6.28 -6.86
N ALA A 17 1.77 -5.15 -6.92
CA ALA A 17 3.15 -5.08 -6.46
C ALA A 17 3.27 -5.46 -4.97
N PHE A 18 2.38 -4.95 -4.13
CA PHE A 18 2.28 -5.30 -2.72
C PHE A 18 2.07 -6.81 -2.53
N LYS A 19 1.10 -7.41 -3.24
CA LYS A 19 0.83 -8.85 -3.17
C LYS A 19 2.02 -9.69 -3.61
N LEU A 20 2.71 -9.29 -4.66
CA LEU A 20 3.89 -9.99 -5.15
C LEU A 20 5.02 -9.96 -4.11
N CYS A 21 5.32 -8.79 -3.55
CA CYS A 21 6.35 -8.62 -2.52
C CYS A 21 6.00 -9.39 -1.24
N TYR A 22 4.73 -9.33 -0.82
CA TYR A 22 4.22 -10.10 0.32
C TYR A 22 4.39 -11.61 0.09
N SER A 23 3.93 -12.13 -1.05
CA SER A 23 4.07 -13.55 -1.39
C SER A 23 5.53 -13.99 -1.46
N SER A 24 6.42 -13.18 -2.06
CA SER A 24 7.86 -13.43 -2.08
C SER A 24 8.44 -13.50 -0.65
N GLY A 25 8.08 -12.56 0.22
CA GLY A 25 8.49 -12.54 1.63
C GLY A 25 8.01 -13.78 2.40
N VAL A 26 6.74 -14.15 2.26
CA VAL A 26 6.17 -15.33 2.92
C VAL A 26 6.84 -16.62 2.41
N VAL A 27 6.99 -16.79 1.10
CA VAL A 27 7.64 -17.96 0.52
C VAL A 27 9.09 -18.06 0.97
N GLY A 28 9.83 -16.95 0.93
CA GLY A 28 11.22 -16.90 1.41
C GLY A 28 11.34 -17.28 2.88
N TYR A 29 10.45 -16.76 3.73
CA TYR A 29 10.41 -17.11 5.15
C TYR A 29 10.09 -18.58 5.40
N LEU A 30 9.12 -19.16 4.67
CA LEU A 30 8.78 -20.59 4.78
C LEU A 30 9.95 -21.49 4.36
N LEU A 31 10.72 -21.11 3.33
CA LEU A 31 11.92 -21.85 2.92
C LEU A 31 12.99 -21.82 4.01
N ILE A 32 13.24 -20.67 4.65
CA ILE A 32 14.17 -20.56 5.77
C ILE A 32 13.71 -21.44 6.95
N LEU A 33 12.42 -21.42 7.28
CA LEU A 33 11.86 -22.27 8.35
C LEU A 33 11.98 -23.76 8.02
N SER A 34 11.81 -24.15 6.76
CA SER A 34 11.92 -25.55 6.35
C SER A 34 13.30 -26.14 6.60
N GLU A 35 14.37 -25.33 6.43
CA GLU A 35 15.72 -25.73 6.77
C GLU A 35 15.90 -25.89 8.29
N PHE A 36 15.38 -24.94 9.07
CA PHE A 36 15.51 -24.99 10.53
C PHE A 36 14.85 -26.25 11.13
N LEU A 37 13.79 -26.75 10.49
CA LEU A 37 13.12 -28.01 10.83
C LEU A 37 13.80 -29.26 10.25
N GLN A 38 14.93 -29.11 9.56
CA GLN A 38 15.70 -30.17 8.89
C GLN A 38 14.89 -30.99 7.87
N ILE A 39 13.82 -30.41 7.30
CA ILE A 39 12.97 -31.09 6.31
C ILE A 39 13.77 -31.50 5.07
N PRO A 40 14.65 -30.66 4.49
CA PRO A 40 15.48 -31.05 3.34
C PRO A 40 16.42 -32.22 3.62
N ALA A 41 16.90 -32.35 4.86
CA ALA A 41 17.73 -33.49 5.29
C ALA A 41 16.95 -34.81 5.32
N ILE A 42 15.64 -34.77 5.63
CA ILE A 42 14.75 -35.95 5.61
C ILE A 42 14.56 -36.46 4.17
N PHE A 43 14.54 -35.57 3.19
CA PHE A 43 14.35 -35.91 1.76
C PHE A 43 15.66 -36.11 0.98
N GLY A 44 16.82 -36.00 1.64
CA GLY A 44 18.14 -36.18 1.00
C GLY A 44 18.45 -35.10 -0.06
N VAL A 45 17.89 -33.91 0.09
CA VAL A 45 18.04 -32.80 -0.86
C VAL A 45 19.16 -31.87 -0.37
N GLU A 46 20.33 -31.92 -1.00
CA GLU A 46 21.47 -31.00 -0.73
C GLU A 46 21.28 -29.63 -1.42
N VAL A 47 20.15 -28.96 -1.18
CA VAL A 47 19.88 -27.67 -1.80
C VAL A 47 20.23 -26.55 -0.83
N GLN A 48 20.81 -25.46 -1.35
CA GLN A 48 21.01 -24.20 -0.63
C GLN A 48 19.66 -23.47 -0.41
N VAL A 49 18.67 -24.16 0.17
CA VAL A 49 17.30 -23.68 0.34
C VAL A 49 17.28 -22.40 1.17
N VAL A 50 18.17 -22.31 2.17
CA VAL A 50 18.34 -21.10 2.99
C VAL A 50 18.79 -19.90 2.16
N TYR A 51 19.71 -20.09 1.21
CA TYR A 51 20.20 -18.98 0.39
C TYR A 51 19.10 -18.45 -0.52
N VAL A 52 18.36 -19.35 -1.19
CA VAL A 52 17.23 -18.99 -2.05
C VAL A 52 16.10 -18.35 -1.23
N GLY A 53 15.78 -18.93 -0.07
CA GLY A 53 14.78 -18.40 0.86
C GLY A 53 15.16 -17.02 1.40
N GLY A 54 16.42 -16.84 1.81
CA GLY A 54 17.00 -15.58 2.23
C GLY A 54 16.89 -14.51 1.15
N MET A 55 17.29 -14.83 -0.08
CA MET A 55 17.18 -13.90 -1.20
C MET A 55 15.73 -13.49 -1.43
N LEU A 56 14.80 -14.44 -1.57
CA LEU A 56 13.37 -14.14 -1.77
C LEU A 56 12.78 -13.28 -0.65
N PHE A 57 13.18 -13.55 0.60
CA PHE A 57 12.73 -12.80 1.77
C PHE A 57 13.24 -11.35 1.73
N PHE A 58 14.56 -11.15 1.60
CA PHE A 58 15.15 -9.82 1.60
C PHE A 58 14.76 -9.00 0.36
N PHE A 59 14.68 -9.62 -0.83
CA PHE A 59 14.17 -8.94 -2.03
C PHE A 59 12.70 -8.55 -1.87
N GLY A 60 11.87 -9.42 -1.28
CA GLY A 60 10.47 -9.12 -0.98
C GLY A 60 10.32 -7.91 -0.04
N LEU A 61 11.15 -7.83 1.00
CA LEU A 61 11.19 -6.67 1.90
C LEU A 61 11.69 -5.41 1.19
N TYR A 62 12.81 -5.50 0.45
CA TYR A 62 13.42 -4.37 -0.24
C TYR A 62 12.46 -3.72 -1.24
N PHE A 63 11.94 -4.52 -2.19
CA PHE A 63 10.98 -4.02 -3.18
C PHE A 63 9.64 -3.65 -2.55
N GLY A 64 9.27 -4.29 -1.43
CA GLY A 64 8.10 -3.91 -0.63
C GLY A 64 8.21 -2.50 -0.05
N VAL A 65 9.33 -2.16 0.60
CA VAL A 65 9.59 -0.81 1.14
C VAL A 65 9.61 0.22 0.00
N LEU A 66 10.32 -0.07 -1.09
CA LEU A 66 10.40 0.81 -2.25
C LEU A 66 9.02 1.07 -2.88
N SER A 67 8.23 0.01 -3.08
CA SER A 67 6.88 0.10 -3.64
C SER A 67 5.98 0.99 -2.78
N ARG A 68 6.10 0.88 -1.46
CA ARG A 68 5.35 1.69 -0.48
C ARG A 68 5.73 3.17 -0.51
N ASP A 69 7.01 3.50 -0.67
CA ASP A 69 7.45 4.90 -0.83
C ASP A 69 6.95 5.51 -2.14
N CYS A 70 7.08 4.76 -3.24
CA CYS A 70 6.58 5.18 -4.53
C CYS A 70 5.06 5.39 -4.52
N SER A 71 4.30 4.52 -3.84
CA SER A 71 2.83 4.62 -3.80
C SER A 71 2.35 5.85 -3.03
N GLU A 72 3.03 6.22 -1.96
CA GLU A 72 2.76 7.44 -1.21
C GLU A 72 3.02 8.68 -2.09
N MET A 73 4.18 8.74 -2.76
CA MET A 73 4.51 9.84 -3.68
C MET A 73 3.52 9.94 -4.84
N CYS A 74 3.14 8.82 -5.45
CA CYS A 74 2.13 8.79 -6.51
C CYS A 74 0.77 9.31 -6.02
N THR A 75 0.38 8.96 -4.80
CA THR A 75 -0.87 9.43 -4.21
C THR A 75 -0.83 10.94 -3.97
N ASP A 76 0.30 11.51 -3.54
CA ASP A 76 0.46 12.96 -3.40
C ASP A 76 0.39 13.69 -4.74
N ARG A 77 0.98 13.13 -5.79
CA ARG A 77 0.86 13.70 -7.14
C ARG A 77 -0.56 13.63 -7.67
N MET A 78 -1.28 12.55 -7.39
CA MET A 78 -2.70 12.42 -7.71
C MET A 78 -3.55 13.43 -6.94
N ALA A 79 -3.30 13.61 -5.63
CA ALA A 79 -3.98 14.61 -4.82
C ALA A 79 -3.82 16.02 -5.41
N ALA A 80 -2.57 16.38 -5.72
CA ALA A 80 -2.22 17.67 -6.30
C ALA A 80 -2.87 17.90 -7.67
N SER A 81 -2.93 16.87 -8.54
CA SER A 81 -3.56 16.98 -9.85
C SER A 81 -5.07 17.16 -9.79
N MET A 82 -5.72 16.62 -8.76
CA MET A 82 -7.15 16.82 -8.47
C MET A 82 -7.44 18.16 -7.77
N GLY A 83 -6.41 18.91 -7.37
CA GLY A 83 -6.57 20.15 -6.60
C GLY A 83 -6.90 19.92 -5.12
N TYR A 84 -6.78 18.69 -4.65
CA TYR A 84 -6.92 18.31 -3.26
C TYR A 84 -5.60 18.57 -2.51
N GLY A 85 -5.66 19.14 -1.30
CA GLY A 85 -4.46 19.34 -0.46
C GLY A 85 -3.92 20.76 -0.33
N ARG A 86 -4.63 21.80 -0.81
CA ARG A 86 -4.37 23.16 -0.31
C ARG A 86 -4.91 23.27 1.11
N LYS A 87 -4.01 23.29 2.11
CA LYS A 87 -4.33 23.57 3.52
C LYS A 87 -5.23 24.82 3.60
N GLY A 88 -6.46 24.63 4.04
CA GLY A 88 -7.39 25.73 4.34
C GLY A 88 -8.28 26.21 3.19
N SER A 89 -8.21 25.65 1.98
CA SER A 89 -9.20 25.96 0.94
C SER A 89 -10.10 24.75 0.70
N MET A 90 -11.31 24.77 1.27
CA MET A 90 -12.39 23.97 0.69
C MET A 90 -12.49 24.32 -0.79
N PRO A 91 -12.57 23.35 -1.70
CA PRO A 91 -12.92 23.63 -3.09
C PRO A 91 -14.24 24.41 -3.08
N SER A 92 -14.21 25.67 -3.50
CA SER A 92 -15.38 26.58 -3.47
C SER A 92 -16.43 26.22 -4.52
N ARG A 93 -16.22 25.15 -5.29
CA ARG A 93 -17.16 24.60 -6.27
C ARG A 93 -17.91 23.43 -5.64
N GLY A 94 -19.24 23.44 -5.74
CA GLY A 94 -20.07 22.31 -5.36
C GLY A 94 -19.61 21.04 -6.09
N TYR A 95 -19.71 19.89 -5.40
CA TYR A 95 -19.43 18.58 -5.97
C TYR A 95 -20.73 17.85 -6.28
N ASP A 96 -20.70 16.98 -7.30
CA ASP A 96 -21.84 16.12 -7.62
C ASP A 96 -21.80 14.88 -6.71
N PRO A 97 -22.83 14.64 -5.87
CA PRO A 97 -22.85 13.50 -4.95
C PRO A 97 -23.03 12.15 -5.65
N THR A 98 -23.27 12.12 -6.97
CA THR A 98 -23.48 10.90 -7.74
C THR A 98 -22.19 10.34 -8.35
N VAL A 99 -21.08 11.07 -8.27
CA VAL A 99 -19.76 10.65 -8.81
C VAL A 99 -18.72 10.52 -7.70
N CYS A 100 -17.79 9.60 -7.90
CA CYS A 100 -16.69 9.36 -6.98
C CYS A 100 -15.65 10.46 -7.14
N LEU A 101 -15.37 11.20 -6.07
CA LEU A 101 -14.45 12.34 -6.10
C LEU A 101 -12.97 11.95 -6.34
N LEU A 102 -12.64 10.65 -6.27
CA LEU A 102 -11.30 10.12 -6.56
C LEU A 102 -11.13 9.73 -8.03
N CYS A 103 -11.97 8.82 -8.56
CA CYS A 103 -11.81 8.33 -9.93
C CYS A 103 -12.62 9.10 -10.97
N GLY A 104 -13.59 9.93 -10.53
CA GLY A 104 -14.48 10.69 -11.40
C GLY A 104 -15.64 9.87 -11.98
N ASP A 105 -15.75 8.58 -11.63
CA ASP A 105 -16.79 7.70 -12.16
C ASP A 105 -18.05 7.69 -11.27
N ALA A 106 -19.18 7.37 -11.89
CA ALA A 106 -20.41 6.87 -11.32
C ALA A 106 -20.30 6.13 -9.97
N LEU A 107 -20.91 6.65 -8.89
CA LEU A 107 -21.03 5.90 -7.63
C LEU A 107 -22.09 4.80 -7.71
N ASN A 108 -23.21 5.04 -8.41
CA ASN A 108 -24.30 4.09 -8.54
C ASN A 108 -24.46 3.65 -9.99
N TYR A 109 -24.03 2.43 -10.32
CA TYR A 109 -24.17 1.83 -11.65
C TYR A 109 -25.60 1.94 -12.24
N ASN A 110 -26.64 1.87 -11.40
CA ASN A 110 -28.04 1.95 -11.83
C ASN A 110 -28.42 3.36 -12.32
N TRP A 111 -27.82 4.41 -11.74
CA TRP A 111 -27.92 5.80 -12.23
C TRP A 111 -27.19 5.98 -13.57
N ALA A 112 -26.12 5.20 -13.81
CA ALA A 112 -25.24 5.34 -14.97
C ALA A 112 -25.93 4.83 -16.22
N LEU A 113 -26.56 3.66 -16.10
CA LEU A 113 -27.37 3.04 -17.13
C LEU A 113 -28.58 3.88 -17.53
N MET A 114 -29.21 4.58 -16.56
CA MET A 114 -30.42 5.34 -16.82
C MET A 114 -30.14 6.71 -17.49
N ASN A 115 -28.94 7.27 -17.30
CA ASN A 115 -28.56 8.60 -17.80
C ASN A 115 -27.51 8.58 -18.93
N SER A 116 -26.95 7.43 -19.30
CA SER A 116 -26.06 7.30 -20.46
C SER A 116 -26.86 6.92 -21.71
N SER A 117 -27.05 7.88 -22.61
CA SER A 117 -27.54 7.65 -23.98
C SER A 117 -26.53 6.92 -24.89
N ILE A 118 -25.45 6.37 -24.32
CA ILE A 118 -24.37 5.70 -25.05
C ILE A 118 -24.49 4.19 -24.82
N GLN A 119 -24.92 3.52 -25.89
CA GLN A 119 -24.68 2.12 -26.28
C GLN A 119 -24.15 1.18 -25.18
N SER A 120 -25.08 0.38 -24.69
CA SER A 120 -24.98 -0.78 -23.78
C SER A 120 -24.04 -1.92 -24.21
N GLN A 121 -22.99 -1.68 -25.00
CA GLN A 121 -22.17 -2.75 -25.60
C GLN A 121 -20.75 -2.93 -25.03
N ARG A 122 -20.33 -2.17 -24.00
CA ARG A 122 -19.01 -2.38 -23.34
C ARG A 122 -19.08 -2.64 -21.83
N ILE A 123 -20.27 -2.92 -21.32
CA ILE A 123 -20.48 -3.06 -19.89
C ILE A 123 -20.86 -4.52 -19.61
N ASN A 124 -19.86 -5.32 -19.24
CA ASN A 124 -20.08 -6.67 -18.72
C ASN A 124 -20.87 -6.52 -17.41
N ALA A 125 -22.18 -6.76 -17.49
CA ALA A 125 -23.17 -6.58 -16.43
C ALA A 125 -22.99 -7.50 -15.21
N THR A 126 -21.93 -8.31 -15.17
CA THR A 126 -21.70 -9.34 -14.14
C THR A 126 -20.60 -8.97 -13.12
N GLU A 127 -19.84 -7.88 -13.29
CA GLU A 127 -18.67 -7.57 -12.43
C GLU A 127 -18.71 -6.20 -11.70
N THR A 128 -19.73 -5.36 -11.87
CA THR A 128 -19.58 -3.90 -11.60
C THR A 128 -20.62 -3.27 -10.65
N ALA A 129 -21.11 -4.01 -9.66
CA ALA A 129 -21.74 -3.40 -8.47
C ALA A 129 -20.67 -3.16 -7.39
N GLU A 130 -19.72 -2.27 -7.64
CA GLU A 130 -18.72 -1.93 -6.64
C GLU A 130 -19.38 -1.22 -5.46
N ARG A 131 -19.06 -1.66 -4.23
CA ARG A 131 -19.62 -1.08 -3.01
C ARG A 131 -19.22 0.39 -2.90
N THR A 132 -20.19 1.24 -2.55
CA THR A 132 -19.93 2.64 -2.19
C THR A 132 -19.80 2.77 -0.68
N VAL A 133 -18.93 3.68 -0.24
CA VAL A 133 -18.67 3.98 1.16
C VAL A 133 -18.90 5.47 1.38
N ASN A 134 -19.79 5.78 2.32
CA ASN A 134 -20.02 7.14 2.80
C ASN A 134 -19.16 7.36 4.06
N LEU A 135 -18.34 8.41 4.03
CA LEU A 135 -17.53 8.81 5.17
C LEU A 135 -18.35 9.61 6.20
N SER A 136 -17.81 9.80 7.40
CA SER A 136 -18.42 10.64 8.46
C SER A 136 -18.68 12.08 8.01
N CYS A 137 -17.79 12.60 7.16
CA CYS A 137 -17.89 13.93 6.55
C CYS A 137 -19.00 14.06 5.48
N GLY A 138 -19.74 12.98 5.17
CA GLY A 138 -20.80 12.98 4.15
C GLY A 138 -20.34 12.76 2.71
N HIS A 139 -19.03 12.70 2.44
CA HIS A 139 -18.50 12.42 1.11
C HIS A 139 -18.53 10.92 0.77
N SER A 140 -18.91 10.61 -0.47
CA SER A 140 -19.09 9.25 -0.98
C SER A 140 -17.97 8.86 -1.95
N PHE A 141 -17.44 7.66 -1.80
CA PHE A 141 -16.39 7.10 -2.64
C PHE A 141 -16.66 5.64 -2.97
N HIS A 142 -16.04 5.14 -4.04
CA HIS A 142 -15.93 3.69 -4.24
C HIS A 142 -15.04 3.06 -3.17
N ASP A 143 -15.42 1.87 -2.71
CA ASP A 143 -14.69 1.11 -1.69
C ASP A 143 -13.23 0.86 -2.11
N PHE A 144 -12.96 0.52 -3.38
CA PHE A 144 -11.59 0.36 -3.90
C PHE A 144 -10.80 1.67 -3.87
N CYS A 145 -11.42 2.78 -4.29
CA CYS A 145 -10.75 4.06 -4.39
C CYS A 145 -10.33 4.59 -3.01
N ILE A 146 -11.25 4.54 -2.03
CA ILE A 146 -10.95 5.02 -0.68
C ILE A 146 -9.98 4.08 0.06
N ARG A 147 -10.02 2.76 -0.20
CA ARG A 147 -9.02 1.82 0.30
C ARG A 147 -7.64 2.09 -0.30
N GLY A 148 -7.56 2.32 -1.62
CA GLY A 148 -6.31 2.70 -2.27
C GLY A 148 -5.71 3.96 -1.66
N TRP A 149 -6.53 4.99 -1.48
CA TRP A 149 -6.11 6.24 -0.83
C TRP A 149 -5.58 6.04 0.59
N THR A 150 -6.31 5.29 1.42
CA THR A 150 -5.97 5.13 2.85
C THR A 150 -4.86 4.13 3.11
N ILE A 151 -4.86 2.99 2.43
CA ILE A 151 -3.92 1.89 2.67
C ILE A 151 -2.66 2.05 1.83
N ILE A 152 -2.82 2.23 0.51
CA ILE A 152 -1.71 2.27 -0.45
C ILE A 152 -1.06 3.66 -0.43
N GLY A 153 -1.89 4.71 -0.36
CA GLY A 153 -1.44 6.09 -0.31
C GLY A 153 -1.06 6.62 1.08
N LYS A 154 -1.30 5.83 2.14
CA LYS A 154 -1.03 6.19 3.54
C LYS A 154 -1.69 7.51 3.98
N LYS A 155 -2.86 7.83 3.42
CA LYS A 155 -3.61 9.06 3.74
C LYS A 155 -4.82 8.74 4.61
N ASP A 156 -4.82 9.15 5.87
CA ASP A 156 -5.93 8.92 6.82
C ASP A 156 -6.98 10.05 6.82
N ILE A 157 -7.04 10.82 5.73
CA ILE A 157 -7.91 12.00 5.58
C ILE A 157 -8.83 11.85 4.36
N CYS A 158 -9.98 12.49 4.41
CA CYS A 158 -10.87 12.62 3.27
C CYS A 158 -10.16 13.43 2.16
N PRO A 159 -10.09 12.92 0.91
CA PRO A 159 -9.46 13.66 -0.19
C PRO A 159 -10.04 15.06 -0.40
N PHE A 160 -11.34 15.24 -0.17
CA PHE A 160 -12.03 16.50 -0.45
C PHE A 160 -11.95 17.51 0.72
N CYS A 161 -12.49 17.16 1.89
CA CYS A 161 -12.56 18.08 3.04
C CYS A 161 -11.37 17.99 4.01
N SER A 162 -10.45 17.04 3.80
CA SER A 162 -9.33 16.75 4.72
C SER A 162 -9.74 16.37 6.15
N GLU A 163 -11.01 16.00 6.39
CA GLU A 163 -11.45 15.45 7.66
C GLU A 163 -10.87 14.04 7.86
N LYS A 164 -10.44 13.73 9.09
CA LYS A 164 -9.87 12.42 9.41
C LYS A 164 -10.90 11.31 9.23
N VAL A 165 -10.50 10.24 8.55
CA VAL A 165 -11.35 9.08 8.27
C VAL A 165 -11.17 8.01 9.34
N SER A 166 -12.28 7.47 9.86
CA SER A 166 -12.26 6.33 10.79
C SER A 166 -11.95 5.02 10.04
N LEU A 167 -10.66 4.68 9.93
CA LEU A 167 -10.16 3.48 9.26
C LEU A 167 -10.83 2.17 9.75
N ARG A 168 -11.09 2.06 11.06
CA ARG A 168 -11.69 0.87 11.69
C ARG A 168 -13.09 0.55 11.17
N ALA A 169 -13.87 1.55 10.73
CA ALA A 169 -15.21 1.32 10.20
C ALA A 169 -15.20 0.76 8.76
N MET A 170 -14.09 0.92 8.04
CA MET A 170 -13.95 0.46 6.65
C MET A 170 -13.43 -0.98 6.54
N PHE A 171 -12.64 -1.44 7.52
CA PHE A 171 -12.10 -2.79 7.58
C PHE A 171 -13.06 -3.76 8.26
N ARG A 172 -13.84 -4.49 7.46
CA ARG A 172 -14.78 -5.51 7.98
C ARG A 172 -14.14 -6.90 8.09
N ASN A 173 -13.04 -7.15 7.37
CA ASN A 173 -12.48 -8.49 7.20
C ASN A 173 -11.14 -8.66 7.96
N PRO A 174 -10.98 -9.73 8.77
CA PRO A 174 -9.72 -10.02 9.47
C PRO A 174 -8.51 -10.11 8.54
N TRP A 175 -8.69 -10.64 7.32
CA TRP A 175 -7.67 -10.76 6.28
C TRP A 175 -7.11 -9.41 5.80
N GLU A 176 -7.89 -8.32 5.91
CA GLU A 176 -7.40 -6.97 5.60
C GLU A 176 -6.41 -6.48 6.66
N THR A 177 -6.55 -6.97 7.89
CA THR A 177 -5.62 -6.68 8.98
C THR A 177 -4.23 -7.23 8.70
N GLN A 178 -4.10 -8.37 8.02
CA GLN A 178 -2.80 -8.95 7.67
C GLN A 178 -2.06 -8.07 6.66
N ASN A 179 -2.76 -7.52 5.66
CA ASN A 179 -2.17 -6.57 4.72
C ASN A 179 -1.69 -5.30 5.46
N LEU A 180 -2.43 -4.85 6.47
CA LEU A 180 -2.02 -3.72 7.30
C LEU A 180 -0.81 -4.05 8.19
N MET A 181 -0.74 -5.25 8.76
CA MET A 181 0.42 -5.70 9.53
C MET A 181 1.69 -5.73 8.68
N TRP A 182 1.61 -6.27 7.44
CA TRP A 182 2.73 -6.24 6.51
C TRP A 182 3.13 -4.82 6.14
N ALA A 183 2.17 -3.94 5.87
CA ALA A 183 2.41 -2.52 5.66
C ALA A 183 3.17 -1.85 6.83
N ASN A 184 2.77 -2.14 8.06
CA ASN A 184 3.44 -1.64 9.27
C ASN A 184 4.84 -2.25 9.46
N LEU A 185 5.02 -3.53 9.14
CA LEU A 185 6.32 -4.19 9.15
C LEU A 185 7.29 -3.50 8.18
N LEU A 186 6.85 -3.17 6.96
CA LEU A 186 7.67 -2.44 5.99
C LEU A 186 8.07 -1.05 6.50
N ASP A 187 7.17 -0.33 7.16
CA ASP A 187 7.50 0.95 7.81
C ASP A 187 8.55 0.77 8.93
N ALA A 188 8.45 -0.30 9.72
CA ALA A 188 9.44 -0.62 10.76
C ALA A 188 10.81 -0.99 10.16
N VAL A 189 10.83 -1.76 9.07
CA VAL A 189 12.06 -2.09 8.33
C VAL A 189 12.72 -0.83 7.77
N ARG A 190 11.93 0.10 7.19
CA ARG A 190 12.44 1.40 6.74
C ARG A 190 13.11 2.16 7.87
N TYR A 191 12.46 2.22 9.03
CA TYR A 191 13.05 2.87 10.21
C TYR A 191 14.35 2.20 10.62
N LEU A 192 14.39 0.86 10.69
CA LEU A 192 15.61 0.12 11.02
C LEU A 192 16.77 0.43 10.07
N ILE A 193 16.50 0.51 8.76
CA ILE A 193 17.52 0.86 7.75
C ILE A 193 18.07 2.27 7.98
N VAL A 194 17.20 3.25 8.26
CA VAL A 194 17.59 4.65 8.50
C VAL A 194 18.45 4.78 9.77
N TRP A 195 18.19 3.97 10.79
CA TRP A 195 18.96 3.98 12.04
C TRP A 195 20.27 3.20 11.98
N ASN A 196 20.50 2.41 10.93
CA ASN A 196 21.69 1.56 10.82
C ASN A 196 23.02 2.33 10.95
N PRO A 197 23.23 3.51 10.32
CA PRO A 197 24.47 4.29 10.49
C PRO A 197 24.71 4.74 11.94
N VAL A 198 23.63 5.10 12.66
CA VAL A 198 23.71 5.49 14.07
C VAL A 198 24.08 4.28 14.93
N ILE A 199 23.46 3.12 14.68
CA ILE A 199 23.78 1.87 15.39
C ILE A 199 25.24 1.49 15.19
N VAL A 200 25.72 1.48 13.94
CA VAL A 200 27.13 1.15 13.62
C VAL A 200 28.09 2.18 14.22
N GLY A 201 27.75 3.47 14.16
CA GLY A 201 28.57 4.52 14.77
C GLY A 201 28.68 4.37 16.30
N MET A 202 27.57 4.06 16.97
CA MET A 202 27.58 3.81 18.42
C MET A 202 28.34 2.54 18.79
N THR A 203 28.22 1.46 18.02
CA THR A 203 28.97 0.23 18.32
C THR A 203 30.46 0.40 18.04
N GLN A 204 30.85 1.16 17.01
CA GLN A 204 32.25 1.50 16.78
C GLN A 204 32.82 2.37 17.91
N LEU A 205 32.06 3.36 18.38
CA LEU A 205 32.47 4.20 19.49
C LEU A 205 32.62 3.40 20.79
N SER A 206 31.68 2.50 21.11
CA SER A 206 31.80 1.65 22.30
C SER A 206 32.98 0.68 22.22
N LEU A 207 33.26 0.11 21.04
CA LEU A 207 34.42 -0.75 20.83
C LEU A 207 35.75 0.02 20.90
N TYR A 208 35.75 1.29 20.50
CA TYR A 208 36.90 2.19 20.65
C TYR A 208 37.19 2.51 22.12
N GLU A 209 36.17 2.88 22.90
CA GLU A 209 36.31 3.15 24.34
C GLU A 209 36.75 1.90 25.14
N LEU A 210 36.36 0.71 24.68
CA LEU A 210 36.79 -0.57 25.26
C LEU A 210 38.19 -1.02 24.80
N GLY A 211 38.86 -0.25 23.93
CA GLY A 211 40.23 -0.52 23.49
C GLY A 211 40.38 -1.64 22.46
N TYR A 212 39.29 -2.12 21.85
CA TYR A 212 39.35 -3.17 20.82
C TYR A 212 39.73 -2.66 19.42
N LEU A 213 39.62 -1.34 19.20
CA LEU A 213 39.98 -0.67 17.94
C LEU A 213 41.25 0.18 18.15
N GLU A 214 42.38 -0.45 18.49
CA GLU A 214 43.67 0.26 18.50
C GLU A 214 44.08 0.63 17.06
N ASN A 215 44.55 1.87 16.88
CA ASN A 215 45.01 2.43 15.61
C ASN A 215 46.01 1.50 14.91
N PRO A 216 45.82 1.13 13.63
CA PRO A 216 46.93 0.63 12.84
C PRO A 216 47.95 1.78 12.75
N LYS A 217 49.16 1.52 13.29
CA LYS A 217 50.31 2.42 13.22
C LYS A 217 50.65 2.83 11.79
#